data_AF-A0A1M3B8X2-F1
#
_entry.id   AF-A0A1M3B8X2-F1
#
_cell.length_a   1.000
_cell.length_b   1.000
_cell.length_c   1.000
_cell.angle_alpha   90.00
_cell.angle_beta   90.00
_cell.angle_gamma   90.00
#
_symmetry.space_group_name_H-M   'P 1'
#
loop_
_entity.id
_entity.type
_entity.pdbx_description
1 polymer ?
#
loop_
_entity_poly.entity_id
_entity_poly.type
_entity_poly.pdbx_seq_one_letter_code
_entity_poly.pdbx_strand_id
1 'polypeptide(L)'
;MNHFLLENYLKQIETFTVSQQEPSLVKKYVLNLINDYENDSENGNYKDFFLGEKAFYSDQYEQALKFYLQARNVPDFHFFCYRASAFVSDSLNHKDKTLKFLKKAGMYFPQDFFLNYLNQKYSQEMNENKLEQSEILEKPLDVLNEATEEPLHENELYQTEQLYTNDIMAIKETTPKDNQSNTLEQLLSEKMDFSQQINEPFLNTESVNTSSTTRLDQSHDDFENIFSDFNNFKKNTIFKYLQNTNKTTLKENCLFFFHRWEREDYSSFILLDSQRKSQGGIFFRWENKGYVINPGKGFLKQFHAQGFTLKDIDYVFITNDQSELSEDVKNIYYLNKQLNNKNDQLQVIHYYLNTKCYQELSSIIKAQFKQEGHITHPLDMYFDSPDVETIEINEKVSLNYFPIGRNETYLYGKGKDNSSLGITFELKRKDQSVLKMAYVSGATWSPLLSHYIGSVDILICGIGETCLEDIKMVKHQQNSLGLYGAYNLIEELQPKVALCTEFDGSKGDLRLEMIQLLRKNYLNAYQNFTKKTSIIPAENAFCINLQSLQFLCSVNNSLASIENLRVTKKEKHFGELCYMQNSACL
;
A
#
# COMPACT_ATOMS: atom_id res chain seq x y z
N MET A 1 -14.73 16.99 12.94
CA MET A 1 -13.80 17.94 13.57
C MET A 1 -12.80 17.23 14.49
N ASN A 2 -13.24 16.36 15.39
CA ASN A 2 -12.36 15.78 16.43
C ASN A 2 -11.30 14.77 15.92
N HIS A 3 -11.57 14.03 14.83
CA HIS A 3 -10.56 13.14 14.24
C HIS A 3 -9.33 13.93 13.73
N PHE A 4 -9.58 15.08 13.11
CA PHE A 4 -8.52 15.96 12.60
C PHE A 4 -7.67 16.57 13.73
N LEU A 5 -8.27 16.85 14.89
CA LEU A 5 -7.54 17.31 16.07
C LEU A 5 -6.56 16.24 16.57
N LEU A 6 -7.01 14.98 16.66
CA LEU A 6 -6.16 13.85 17.06
C LEU A 6 -5.02 13.60 16.07
N GLU A 7 -5.30 13.59 14.76
CA GLU A 7 -4.27 13.41 13.74
C GLU A 7 -3.19 14.50 13.80
N ASN A 8 -3.59 15.76 13.99
CA ASN A 8 -2.64 16.87 14.12
C ASN A 8 -1.82 16.79 15.41
N TYR A 9 -2.45 16.39 16.52
CA TYR A 9 -1.76 16.15 17.80
C TYR A 9 -0.69 15.06 17.65
N LEU A 10 -1.07 13.89 17.12
CA LEU A 10 -0.15 12.75 16.92
C LEU A 10 1.00 13.10 15.99
N LYS A 11 0.72 13.82 14.89
CA LYS A 11 1.76 14.27 13.93
C LYS A 11 2.76 15.24 14.56
N GLN A 12 2.31 16.14 15.44
CA GLN A 12 3.20 17.07 16.14
C GLN A 12 4.10 16.34 17.15
N ILE A 13 3.55 15.37 17.87
CA ILE A 13 4.34 14.50 18.75
C ILE A 13 5.38 13.73 17.96
N GLU A 14 5.01 13.09 16.86
CA GLU A 14 5.92 12.34 16.00
C GLU A 14 7.06 13.23 15.48
N THR A 15 6.72 14.41 14.96
CA THR A 15 7.71 15.36 14.43
C THR A 15 8.70 15.81 15.52
N PHE A 16 8.22 16.10 16.72
CA PHE A 16 9.07 16.55 17.82
C PHE A 16 9.95 15.41 18.36
N THR A 17 9.37 14.22 18.58
CA THR A 17 10.06 13.06 19.17
C THR A 17 11.18 12.51 18.30
N VAL A 18 11.07 12.60 16.97
CA VAL A 18 12.16 12.20 16.04
C VAL A 18 13.44 13.04 16.27
N SER A 19 13.30 14.27 16.75
CA SER A 19 14.43 15.21 16.92
C SER A 19 15.05 15.20 18.31
N GLN A 20 14.45 14.52 19.29
CA GLN A 20 14.85 14.58 20.70
C GLN A 20 15.27 13.21 21.23
N GLN A 21 16.33 13.17 22.03
CA GLN A 21 16.77 11.94 22.70
C GLN A 21 16.46 11.93 24.19
N GLU A 22 16.08 13.07 24.78
CA GLU A 22 15.89 13.21 26.22
C GLU A 22 14.39 13.10 26.60
N PRO A 23 13.97 12.08 27.38
CA PRO A 23 12.55 11.88 27.72
C PRO A 23 11.91 13.04 28.49
N SER A 24 12.69 13.75 29.32
CA SER A 24 12.22 14.89 30.12
C SER A 24 11.72 16.05 29.24
N LEU A 25 12.45 16.35 28.15
CA LEU A 25 12.12 17.40 27.20
C LEU A 25 10.89 17.03 26.39
N VAL A 26 10.78 15.77 25.98
CA VAL A 26 9.59 15.24 25.30
C VAL A 26 8.36 15.38 26.21
N LYS A 27 8.42 14.94 27.47
CA LYS A 27 7.29 15.10 28.41
C LYS A 27 6.86 16.56 28.53
N LYS A 28 7.80 17.47 28.73
CA LYS A 28 7.50 18.91 28.89
C LYS A 28 6.83 19.50 27.65
N TYR A 29 7.33 19.17 26.46
CA TYR A 29 6.74 19.62 25.20
C TYR A 29 5.32 19.07 25.02
N VAL A 30 5.15 17.76 25.21
CA VAL A 30 3.85 17.10 25.02
C VAL A 30 2.82 17.60 26.03
N LEU A 31 3.19 17.85 27.29
CA LEU A 31 2.29 18.44 28.27
C LEU A 31 1.80 19.84 27.89
N ASN A 32 2.67 20.68 27.32
CA ASN A 32 2.25 21.99 26.81
C ASN A 32 1.27 21.82 25.64
N LEU A 33 1.59 20.92 24.70
CA LEU A 33 0.74 20.61 23.57
C LEU A 33 -0.64 20.10 24.00
N ILE A 34 -0.69 19.19 24.99
CA ILE A 34 -1.96 18.68 25.53
C ILE A 34 -2.82 19.80 26.09
N ASN A 35 -2.25 20.77 26.80
CA ASN A 35 -3.03 21.90 27.33
C ASN A 35 -3.64 22.77 26.23
N ASP A 36 -2.96 22.91 25.09
CA ASP A 36 -3.50 23.64 23.93
C ASP A 36 -4.73 22.90 23.35
N TYR A 37 -4.63 21.57 23.20
CA TYR A 37 -5.70 20.74 22.62
C TYR A 37 -6.85 20.42 23.59
N GLU A 38 -6.60 20.37 24.91
CA GLU A 38 -7.61 20.08 25.92
C GLU A 38 -8.73 21.14 25.90
N ASN A 39 -8.36 22.42 25.72
CA ASN A 39 -9.29 23.54 25.65
C ASN A 39 -10.21 23.52 24.42
N ASP A 40 -9.76 22.90 23.32
CA ASP A 40 -10.50 22.83 22.06
C ASP A 40 -11.43 21.59 21.99
N SER A 41 -11.40 20.72 23.00
CA SER A 41 -12.12 19.44 23.00
C SER A 41 -13.51 19.54 23.66
N GLU A 42 -14.56 19.78 22.87
CA GLU A 42 -15.95 19.83 23.38
C GLU A 42 -16.61 18.43 23.56
N ASN A 43 -16.02 17.37 22.98
CA ASN A 43 -16.59 16.01 23.03
C ASN A 43 -16.00 15.21 24.19
N GLY A 44 -16.86 14.65 25.03
CA GLY A 44 -16.49 13.86 26.22
C GLY A 44 -15.41 12.80 25.97
N ASN A 45 -15.50 12.04 24.87
CA ASN A 45 -14.50 10.98 24.60
C ASN A 45 -13.09 11.54 24.33
N TYR A 46 -12.99 12.68 23.64
CA TYR A 46 -11.69 13.29 23.32
C TYR A 46 -11.14 14.06 24.52
N LYS A 47 -12.02 14.63 25.34
CA LYS A 47 -11.65 15.22 26.63
C LYS A 47 -11.04 14.15 27.55
N ASP A 48 -11.69 12.99 27.68
CA ASP A 48 -11.17 11.87 28.47
C ASP A 48 -9.83 11.38 27.91
N PHE A 49 -9.68 11.33 26.59
CA PHE A 49 -8.40 11.00 25.96
C PHE A 49 -7.27 11.98 26.34
N PHE A 50 -7.50 13.30 26.22
CA PHE A 50 -6.47 14.28 26.57
C PHE A 50 -6.16 14.30 28.07
N LEU A 51 -7.14 14.03 28.93
CA LEU A 51 -6.90 13.78 30.36
C LEU A 51 -6.02 12.54 30.58
N GLY A 52 -6.23 11.49 29.78
CA GLY A 52 -5.39 10.29 29.78
C GLY A 52 -3.95 10.57 29.35
N GLU A 53 -3.76 11.30 28.25
CA GLU A 53 -2.43 11.74 27.79
C GLU A 53 -1.74 12.59 28.86
N LYS A 54 -2.45 13.58 29.43
CA LYS A 54 -1.92 14.44 30.50
C LYS A 54 -1.44 13.63 31.70
N ALA A 55 -2.25 12.67 32.15
CA ALA A 55 -1.90 11.78 33.24
C ALA A 55 -0.69 10.89 32.88
N PHE A 56 -0.62 10.37 31.65
CA PHE A 56 0.48 9.52 31.20
C PHE A 56 1.81 10.28 31.21
N TYR A 57 1.87 11.48 30.63
CA TYR A 57 3.09 12.30 30.60
C TYR A 57 3.42 12.95 31.95
N SER A 58 2.50 12.90 32.91
CA SER A 58 2.72 13.28 34.31
C SER A 58 3.08 12.09 35.21
N ASP A 59 3.41 10.93 34.62
CA ASP A 59 3.78 9.69 35.33
C ASP A 59 2.68 9.11 36.24
N GLN A 60 1.41 9.44 35.95
CA GLN A 60 0.22 8.91 36.63
C GLN A 60 -0.42 7.79 35.78
N TYR A 61 0.33 6.73 35.51
CA TYR A 61 -0.04 5.71 34.50
C TYR A 61 -1.36 4.97 34.80
N GLU A 62 -1.66 4.72 36.07
CA GLU A 62 -2.95 4.12 36.47
C GLU A 62 -4.13 5.03 36.13
N GLN A 63 -3.97 6.33 36.41
CA GLN A 63 -4.99 7.32 36.10
C GLN A 63 -5.13 7.50 34.60
N ALA A 64 -4.03 7.47 33.86
CA ALA A 64 -4.03 7.47 32.41
C ALA A 64 -4.84 6.30 31.84
N LEU A 65 -4.60 5.08 32.34
CA LEU A 65 -5.32 3.88 31.92
C LEU A 65 -6.84 4.02 32.14
N LYS A 66 -7.27 4.55 33.28
CA LYS A 66 -8.69 4.80 33.58
C LYS A 66 -9.33 5.75 32.56
N PHE A 67 -8.65 6.84 32.24
CA PHE A 67 -9.14 7.81 31.25
C PHE A 67 -9.18 7.21 29.83
N TYR A 68 -8.18 6.44 29.42
CA TYR A 68 -8.22 5.77 28.11
C TYR A 68 -9.34 4.74 28.00
N LEU A 69 -9.66 4.02 29.09
CA LEU A 69 -10.79 3.09 29.13
C LEU A 69 -12.16 3.79 29.04
N GLN A 70 -12.24 5.08 29.39
CA GLN A 70 -13.43 5.91 29.20
C GLN A 70 -13.51 6.46 27.76
N ALA A 71 -12.36 6.70 27.13
CA ALA A 71 -12.22 7.21 25.77
C ALA A 71 -12.34 6.15 24.63
N ARG A 72 -13.21 5.14 24.77
CA ARG A 72 -13.28 3.97 23.85
C ARG A 72 -13.59 4.28 22.40
N ASN A 73 -14.22 5.43 22.14
CA ASN A 73 -14.61 5.85 20.80
C ASN A 73 -13.48 6.60 20.08
N VAL A 74 -12.33 6.79 20.73
CA VAL A 74 -11.15 7.38 20.09
C VAL A 74 -10.49 6.31 19.21
N PRO A 75 -10.12 6.66 17.95
CA PRO A 75 -9.35 5.77 17.10
C PRO A 75 -8.14 5.21 17.84
N ASP A 76 -7.89 3.92 17.66
CA ASP A 76 -6.76 3.22 18.27
C ASP A 76 -6.67 3.30 19.81
N PHE A 77 -7.79 3.48 20.54
CA PHE A 77 -7.78 3.56 22.02
C PHE A 77 -7.03 2.39 22.71
N HIS A 78 -7.01 1.21 22.08
CA HIS A 78 -6.28 0.02 22.54
C HIS A 78 -4.79 0.28 22.69
N PHE A 79 -4.18 1.02 21.77
CA PHE A 79 -2.78 1.38 21.84
C PHE A 79 -2.48 2.14 23.13
N PHE A 80 -3.26 3.18 23.42
CA PHE A 80 -3.07 4.01 24.61
C PHE A 80 -3.28 3.22 25.91
N CYS A 81 -4.26 2.31 25.92
CA CYS A 81 -4.47 1.38 27.03
C CYS A 81 -3.25 0.47 27.23
N TYR A 82 -2.77 -0.22 26.18
CA TYR A 82 -1.61 -1.10 26.28
C TYR A 82 -0.34 -0.35 26.66
N ARG A 83 -0.13 0.86 26.13
CA ARG A 83 0.98 1.74 26.50
C ARG A 83 0.91 2.07 27.99
N ALA A 84 -0.23 2.52 28.51
CA ALA A 84 -0.39 2.78 29.93
C ALA A 84 -0.19 1.51 30.79
N SER A 85 -0.76 0.37 30.41
CA SER A 85 -0.60 -0.90 31.13
C SER A 85 0.85 -1.40 31.17
N ALA A 86 1.65 -1.14 30.13
CA ALA A 86 3.08 -1.44 30.13
C ALA A 86 3.81 -0.63 31.21
N PHE A 87 3.54 0.68 31.29
CA PHE A 87 4.16 1.56 32.28
C PHE A 87 3.65 1.32 33.70
N VAL A 88 2.38 0.96 33.89
CA VAL A 88 1.85 0.48 35.19
C VAL A 88 2.60 -0.80 35.61
N SER A 89 2.72 -1.78 34.70
CA SER A 89 3.45 -3.02 34.99
C SER A 89 4.92 -2.77 35.33
N ASP A 90 5.59 -1.84 34.63
CA ASP A 90 6.97 -1.44 34.91
C ASP A 90 7.10 -0.84 36.31
N SER A 91 6.17 0.06 36.69
CA SER A 91 6.16 0.69 38.01
C SER A 91 5.96 -0.31 39.16
N LEU A 92 5.31 -1.44 38.88
CA LEU A 92 5.11 -2.55 39.80
C LEU A 92 6.20 -3.63 39.70
N ASN A 93 7.25 -3.41 38.91
CA ASN A 93 8.34 -4.36 38.64
C ASN A 93 7.88 -5.71 38.03
N HIS A 94 6.75 -5.73 37.31
CA HIS A 94 6.23 -6.93 36.64
C HIS A 94 6.79 -7.07 35.21
N LYS A 95 8.07 -7.42 35.09
CA LYS A 95 8.83 -7.43 33.81
C LYS A 95 8.13 -8.17 32.67
N ASP A 96 7.63 -9.38 32.90
CA ASP A 96 6.99 -10.20 31.85
C ASP A 96 5.70 -9.54 31.32
N LYS A 97 4.90 -8.96 32.22
CA LYS A 97 3.69 -8.22 31.85
C LYS A 97 4.05 -6.94 31.09
N THR A 98 5.09 -6.23 31.52
CA THR A 98 5.61 -5.06 30.82
C THR A 98 5.98 -5.39 29.38
N LEU A 99 6.76 -6.45 29.15
CA LEU A 99 7.16 -6.88 27.80
C LEU A 99 5.96 -7.34 26.96
N LYS A 100 5.00 -8.07 27.57
CA LYS A 100 3.75 -8.47 26.90
C LYS A 100 2.97 -7.25 26.41
N PHE A 101 2.78 -6.24 27.26
CA PHE A 101 2.05 -5.03 26.89
C PHE A 101 2.83 -4.12 25.94
N LEU A 102 4.16 -4.02 26.08
CA LEU A 102 5.02 -3.32 25.13
C LEU A 102 4.91 -3.90 23.72
N LYS A 103 4.97 -5.23 23.59
CA LYS A 103 4.79 -5.91 22.32
C LYS A 103 3.42 -5.62 21.72
N LYS A 104 2.35 -5.68 22.54
CA LYS A 104 0.99 -5.36 22.09
C LYS A 104 0.85 -3.90 21.64
N ALA A 105 1.39 -2.94 22.38
CA ALA A 105 1.34 -1.52 22.02
C ALA A 105 2.17 -1.22 20.76
N GLY A 106 3.36 -1.83 20.62
CA GLY A 106 4.23 -1.67 19.44
C GLY A 106 3.65 -2.21 18.13
N MET A 107 2.66 -3.09 18.19
CA MET A 107 1.92 -3.52 16.99
C MET A 107 1.06 -2.41 16.40
N TYR A 108 0.64 -1.43 17.21
CA TYR A 108 -0.17 -0.30 16.74
C TYR A 108 0.71 0.88 16.32
N PHE A 109 1.64 1.29 17.19
CA PHE A 109 2.53 2.42 16.94
C PHE A 109 3.98 2.06 17.31
N PRO A 110 4.73 1.42 16.41
CA PRO A 110 6.11 1.00 16.67
C PRO A 110 7.09 2.18 16.81
N GLN A 111 6.71 3.37 16.34
CA GLN A 111 7.53 4.58 16.41
C GLN A 111 7.29 5.41 17.68
N ASP A 112 6.41 4.97 18.60
CA ASP A 112 6.17 5.71 19.84
C ASP A 112 7.47 5.82 20.67
N PHE A 113 7.84 7.04 20.99
CA PHE A 113 9.09 7.36 21.67
C PHE A 113 9.21 6.68 23.04
N PHE A 114 8.14 6.69 23.85
CA PHE A 114 8.14 6.13 25.20
C PHE A 114 8.15 4.61 25.18
N LEU A 115 7.49 4.00 24.19
CA LEU A 115 7.57 2.57 23.93
C LEU A 115 9.02 2.16 23.62
N ASN A 116 9.67 2.88 22.71
CA ASN A 116 11.06 2.61 22.31
C ASN A 116 12.04 2.84 23.46
N TYR A 117 11.85 3.89 24.24
CA TYR A 117 12.62 4.16 25.44
C TYR A 117 12.52 3.00 26.45
N LEU A 118 11.30 2.52 26.72
CA LEU A 118 11.09 1.41 27.67
C LEU A 118 11.63 0.08 27.11
N ASN A 119 11.43 -0.19 25.82
CA ASN A 119 12.03 -1.36 25.15
C ASN A 119 13.57 -1.35 25.22
N GLN A 120 14.20 -0.18 25.07
CA GLN A 120 15.64 -0.03 25.18
C GLN A 120 16.14 -0.33 26.61
N LYS A 121 15.45 0.18 27.65
CA LYS A 121 15.73 -0.12 29.05
C LYS A 121 15.77 -1.63 29.30
N TYR A 122 14.75 -2.37 28.88
CA TYR A 122 14.69 -3.82 29.07
C TYR A 122 15.69 -4.60 28.20
N SER A 123 16.00 -4.11 27.00
CA SER A 123 17.01 -4.72 26.13
C SER A 123 18.41 -4.62 26.73
N GLN A 124 18.72 -3.49 27.38
CA GLN A 124 19.98 -3.30 28.11
C GLN A 124 20.06 -4.24 29.32
N GLU A 125 19.00 -4.32 30.13
CA GLU A 125 18.95 -5.24 31.27
C GLU A 125 19.12 -6.71 30.86
N MET A 126 18.53 -7.15 29.74
CA MET A 126 18.72 -8.52 29.24
C MET A 126 20.15 -8.79 28.77
N ASN A 127 20.81 -7.80 28.17
CA ASN A 127 22.20 -7.94 27.73
C ASN A 127 23.17 -7.95 28.92
N GLU A 128 22.92 -7.15 29.96
CA GLU A 128 23.69 -7.16 31.21
C GLU A 128 23.53 -8.50 31.95
N ASN A 129 22.30 -9.02 32.07
CA ASN A 129 22.05 -10.33 32.67
C ASN A 129 22.68 -11.49 31.86
N LYS A 130 22.75 -11.38 30.52
CA LYS A 130 23.47 -12.36 29.70
C LYS A 130 24.99 -12.28 29.91
N LEU A 131 25.55 -11.10 30.13
CA LEU A 131 26.96 -10.93 30.44
C LEU A 131 27.28 -11.58 31.80
N GLU A 132 26.47 -11.33 32.83
CA GLU A 132 26.63 -11.93 34.17
C GLU A 132 26.42 -13.47 34.16
N GLN A 133 25.48 -13.98 33.37
CA GLN A 133 25.28 -15.43 33.22
C GLN A 133 26.37 -16.10 32.38
N SER A 134 26.97 -15.38 31.42
CA SER A 134 28.09 -15.89 30.62
C SER A 134 29.41 -16.01 31.41
N GLU A 135 29.54 -15.31 32.54
CA GLU A 135 30.67 -15.50 33.48
C GLU A 135 30.49 -16.72 34.40
N ILE A 136 29.29 -17.32 34.47
CA ILE A 136 28.96 -18.37 35.46
C ILE A 136 28.73 -19.76 34.84
N LEU A 137 28.55 -19.92 33.52
CA LEU A 137 28.26 -21.24 32.92
C LEU A 137 29.08 -21.59 31.66
N GLU A 138 30.20 -22.30 31.85
CA GLU A 138 30.77 -23.20 30.82
C GLU A 138 30.25 -24.64 31.05
N LYS A 139 29.03 -24.97 30.59
CA LYS A 139 28.66 -26.35 30.19
C LYS A 139 27.53 -26.32 29.14
N PRO A 140 27.56 -27.21 28.13
CA PRO A 140 26.60 -27.19 27.03
C PRO A 140 25.31 -27.92 27.41
N LEU A 141 24.16 -27.35 27.03
CA LEU A 141 22.90 -28.08 27.01
C LEU A 141 22.19 -27.93 25.65
N ASP A 142 21.80 -29.08 25.13
CA ASP A 142 20.98 -29.31 23.96
C ASP A 142 19.47 -29.22 24.30
N VAL A 143 18.70 -28.72 23.32
CA VAL A 143 17.27 -28.98 23.02
C VAL A 143 16.19 -28.52 24.02
N LEU A 144 15.25 -27.68 23.55
CA LEU A 144 13.79 -27.89 23.71
C LEU A 144 12.93 -27.01 22.79
N ASN A 145 11.89 -27.67 22.23
CA ASN A 145 10.89 -27.17 21.29
C ASN A 145 9.67 -26.52 21.97
N GLU A 146 9.09 -25.57 21.22
CA GLU A 146 7.68 -25.22 20.97
C GLU A 146 6.60 -25.52 22.03
N ALA A 147 5.93 -24.43 22.46
CA ALA A 147 4.56 -24.43 22.95
C ALA A 147 3.74 -23.41 22.16
N THR A 148 2.63 -23.85 21.57
CA THR A 148 1.62 -23.02 20.88
C THR A 148 0.62 -22.49 21.90
N GLU A 149 0.44 -21.16 21.96
CA GLU A 149 -0.56 -20.48 22.78
C GLU A 149 -1.83 -20.15 21.97
N GLU A 150 -3.00 -20.48 22.53
CA GLU A 150 -4.33 -20.06 22.04
C GLU A 150 -4.65 -18.60 22.44
N PRO A 151 -5.41 -17.83 21.65
CA PRO A 151 -5.66 -16.41 21.96
C PRO A 151 -6.87 -16.18 22.89
N LEU A 152 -6.66 -15.28 23.85
CA LEU A 152 -7.60 -14.77 24.87
C LEU A 152 -8.27 -13.44 24.43
N HIS A 153 -9.53 -13.23 24.87
CA HIS A 153 -10.46 -12.15 24.49
C HIS A 153 -10.37 -10.84 25.33
N GLU A 154 -11.18 -9.82 24.98
CA GLU A 154 -11.47 -8.53 25.69
C GLU A 154 -11.51 -8.58 27.22
N ASN A 155 -11.79 -9.76 27.78
CA ASN A 155 -11.67 -10.05 29.20
C ASN A 155 -10.28 -9.72 29.79
N GLU A 156 -9.17 -9.80 29.04
CA GLU A 156 -7.84 -9.49 29.59
C GLU A 156 -7.68 -8.03 30.04
N LEU A 157 -8.22 -7.04 29.31
CA LEU A 157 -8.12 -5.61 29.67
C LEU A 157 -8.94 -5.30 30.93
N TYR A 158 -10.15 -5.85 31.01
CA TYR A 158 -11.01 -5.77 32.19
C TYR A 158 -10.44 -6.54 33.39
N GLN A 159 -9.86 -7.72 33.15
CA GLN A 159 -9.16 -8.49 34.18
C GLN A 159 -7.90 -7.76 34.65
N THR A 160 -7.22 -7.04 33.77
CA THR A 160 -6.05 -6.21 34.11
C THR A 160 -6.47 -5.05 35.02
N GLU A 161 -7.58 -4.36 34.72
CA GLU A 161 -8.15 -3.33 35.60
C GLU A 161 -8.56 -3.91 36.97
N GLN A 162 -9.19 -5.09 37.00
CA GLN A 162 -9.56 -5.78 38.24
C GLN A 162 -8.35 -6.29 39.04
N LEU A 163 -7.33 -6.83 38.37
CA LEU A 163 -6.07 -7.29 38.96
C LEU A 163 -5.33 -6.12 39.63
N TYR A 164 -5.20 -4.98 38.95
CA TYR A 164 -4.60 -3.79 39.56
C TYR A 164 -5.42 -3.24 40.72
N THR A 165 -6.76 -3.28 40.62
CA THR A 165 -7.62 -2.87 41.74
C THR A 165 -7.40 -3.74 42.98
N ASN A 166 -7.21 -5.05 42.80
CA ASN A 166 -6.97 -6.00 43.89
C ASN A 166 -5.55 -5.92 44.47
N ASP A 167 -4.51 -5.80 43.62
CA ASP A 167 -3.11 -5.68 44.05
C ASP A 167 -2.86 -4.36 44.81
N ILE A 168 -3.53 -3.26 44.42
CA ILE A 168 -3.45 -1.96 45.12
C ILE A 168 -4.19 -1.98 46.46
N MET A 169 -5.31 -2.70 46.56
CA MET A 169 -6.00 -2.90 47.85
C MET A 169 -5.10 -3.68 48.81
N ALA A 170 -4.37 -4.69 48.33
CA ALA A 170 -3.39 -5.44 49.12
C ALA A 170 -2.18 -4.59 49.56
N ILE A 171 -1.71 -3.67 48.72
CA ILE A 171 -0.60 -2.75 49.07
C ILE A 171 -1.05 -1.67 50.07
N LYS A 172 -2.29 -1.16 49.97
CA LYS A 172 -2.85 -0.18 50.93
C LYS A 172 -3.15 -0.78 52.31
N GLU A 173 -3.29 -2.10 52.43
CA GLU A 173 -3.45 -2.78 53.73
C GLU A 173 -2.12 -3.09 54.43
N THR A 174 -0.97 -2.86 53.78
CA THR A 174 0.36 -3.16 54.35
C THR A 174 1.22 -1.95 54.67
N THR A 175 0.68 -0.73 54.56
CA THR A 175 1.42 0.51 54.89
C THR A 175 0.94 1.12 56.22
N PRO A 176 1.82 1.30 57.22
CA PRO A 176 1.46 2.02 58.45
C PRO A 176 1.14 3.48 58.12
N LYS A 177 0.03 3.97 58.65
CA LYS A 177 -0.32 5.39 58.62
C LYS A 177 0.65 6.17 59.49
N ASP A 178 1.52 6.95 58.86
CA ASP A 178 2.17 8.09 59.51
C ASP A 178 1.78 9.40 58.85
N ASN A 179 1.44 10.34 59.72
CA ASN A 179 0.97 11.69 59.44
C ASN A 179 2.08 12.53 58.78
N GLN A 180 1.73 13.29 57.73
CA GLN A 180 2.03 14.73 57.64
C GLN A 180 1.29 15.39 56.48
N SER A 181 0.38 16.29 56.86
CA SER A 181 -0.28 17.29 56.03
C SER A 181 0.56 18.58 55.97
N ASN A 182 0.27 19.42 54.97
CA ASN A 182 0.81 20.77 54.68
C ASN A 182 2.08 20.70 53.80
N THR A 183 2.21 21.34 52.64
CA THR A 183 1.78 22.67 52.18
C THR A 183 1.95 22.74 50.65
N LEU A 184 0.92 23.11 49.88
CA LEU A 184 1.07 23.55 48.48
C LEU A 184 0.03 24.59 48.05
N GLU A 185 -0.46 25.41 48.99
CA GLU A 185 -1.41 26.52 48.72
C GLU A 185 -0.80 27.90 48.98
N GLN A 186 0.53 28.01 49.02
CA GLN A 186 1.19 29.28 49.40
C GLN A 186 2.29 29.75 48.44
N LEU A 187 2.16 29.46 47.14
CA LEU A 187 3.08 29.95 46.10
C LEU A 187 2.40 30.53 44.85
N LEU A 188 1.11 30.86 44.92
CA LEU A 188 0.41 31.54 43.81
C LEU A 188 -0.26 32.82 44.28
N SER A 189 0.57 33.84 44.54
CA SER A 189 0.14 35.23 44.50
C SER A 189 1.32 36.10 44.08
N GLU A 190 1.35 36.52 42.82
CA GLU A 190 1.64 37.91 42.43
C GLU A 190 1.46 38.11 40.93
N LYS A 191 0.56 39.03 40.59
CA LYS A 191 0.39 39.61 39.26
C LYS A 191 1.56 40.56 38.98
N MET A 192 2.06 40.62 37.75
CA MET A 192 2.46 41.88 37.13
C MET A 192 2.26 41.88 35.62
N ASP A 193 1.55 42.92 35.18
CA ASP A 193 1.54 43.52 33.85
C ASP A 193 2.97 43.79 33.35
N PHE A 194 3.24 43.48 32.08
CA PHE A 194 4.26 44.19 31.30
C PHE A 194 3.91 44.20 29.82
N SER A 195 3.25 45.27 29.39
CA SER A 195 3.38 45.83 28.06
C SER A 195 4.71 46.58 27.98
N GLN A 196 5.58 46.27 26.99
CA GLN A 196 6.38 47.27 26.25
C GLN A 196 7.27 46.65 25.16
N GLN A 197 7.11 47.20 23.96
CA GLN A 197 8.14 47.64 23.01
C GLN A 197 9.26 46.66 22.61
N ILE A 198 9.25 46.24 21.34
CA ILE A 198 10.48 46.11 20.56
C ILE A 198 10.34 46.93 19.27
N ASN A 199 11.30 47.84 19.12
CA ASN A 199 11.54 48.70 17.97
C ASN A 199 12.08 47.90 16.78
N GLU A 200 11.64 48.24 15.58
CA GLU A 200 12.42 48.00 14.36
C GLU A 200 12.64 49.30 13.57
N PRO A 201 13.76 49.40 12.83
CA PRO A 201 14.42 50.67 12.57
C PRO A 201 13.96 51.35 11.28
N PHE A 202 14.07 52.68 11.35
CA PHE A 202 14.05 53.63 10.25
C PHE A 202 14.94 53.21 9.07
N LEU A 203 14.37 53.24 7.86
CA LEU A 203 15.09 53.54 6.63
C LEU A 203 14.36 54.62 5.85
N ASN A 204 15.17 55.51 5.30
CA ASN A 204 14.83 56.87 4.90
C ASN A 204 13.82 56.98 3.77
N THR A 205 12.96 57.98 3.92
CA THR A 205 12.19 58.63 2.88
C THR A 205 13.11 59.41 1.94
N GLU A 206 13.27 58.94 0.71
CA GLU A 206 13.52 59.83 -0.43
C GLU A 206 12.25 59.93 -1.27
N SER A 207 11.77 61.16 -1.35
CA SER A 207 10.65 61.60 -2.18
C SER A 207 10.99 61.39 -3.66
N VAL A 208 10.41 60.36 -4.27
CA VAL A 208 10.37 60.22 -5.73
C VAL A 208 8.98 60.60 -6.22
N ASN A 209 8.99 61.57 -7.11
CA ASN A 209 7.84 62.18 -7.76
C ASN A 209 6.84 61.18 -8.35
N THR A 210 5.58 61.55 -8.18
CA THR A 210 4.39 61.11 -8.88
C THR A 210 4.57 60.97 -10.39
N SER A 211 4.49 59.74 -10.92
CA SER A 211 3.95 59.38 -12.25
C SER A 211 4.21 57.90 -12.57
N SER A 212 3.48 56.99 -11.93
CA SER A 212 3.52 55.56 -12.31
C SER A 212 2.27 54.79 -11.86
N THR A 213 1.09 55.35 -12.10
CA THR A 213 -0.17 54.56 -12.11
C THR A 213 -0.36 53.75 -13.40
N THR A 214 0.57 53.79 -14.34
CA THR A 214 0.50 53.07 -15.64
C THR A 214 1.32 51.77 -15.71
N ARG A 215 1.96 51.33 -14.62
CA ARG A 215 2.80 50.10 -14.64
C ARG A 215 2.14 48.83 -14.08
N LEU A 216 0.99 48.93 -13.41
CA LEU A 216 0.25 47.76 -12.94
C LEU A 216 -0.71 47.20 -14.00
N ASP A 217 -1.24 48.04 -14.89
CA ASP A 217 -2.14 47.58 -15.96
C ASP A 217 -1.40 46.79 -17.07
N GLN A 218 -0.13 47.10 -17.35
CA GLN A 218 0.70 46.30 -18.27
C GLN A 218 0.93 44.87 -17.76
N SER A 219 0.89 44.66 -16.44
CA SER A 219 1.05 43.31 -15.86
C SER A 219 -0.18 42.42 -16.11
N HIS A 220 -1.38 42.99 -16.18
CA HIS A 220 -2.61 42.24 -16.43
C HIS A 220 -2.67 41.71 -17.87
N ASP A 221 -2.33 42.55 -18.85
CA ASP A 221 -2.27 42.14 -20.27
C ASP A 221 -1.23 41.03 -20.50
N ASP A 222 -0.08 41.10 -19.81
CA ASP A 222 0.96 40.06 -19.87
C ASP A 222 0.47 38.72 -19.29
N PHE A 223 -0.26 38.75 -18.16
CA PHE A 223 -0.87 37.54 -17.59
C PHE A 223 -1.95 36.94 -18.49
N GLU A 224 -2.80 37.76 -19.09
CA GLU A 224 -3.83 37.31 -20.04
C GLU A 224 -3.21 36.67 -21.29
N ASN A 225 -2.14 37.26 -21.82
CA ASN A 225 -1.39 36.72 -22.95
C ASN A 225 -0.74 35.37 -22.60
N ILE A 226 -0.06 35.26 -21.45
CA ILE A 226 0.52 33.99 -20.97
C ILE A 226 -0.57 32.92 -20.81
N PHE A 227 -1.72 33.29 -20.24
CA PHE A 227 -2.84 32.36 -20.05
C PHE A 227 -3.47 31.93 -21.39
N SER A 228 -3.60 32.85 -22.33
CA SER A 228 -4.07 32.58 -23.70
C SER A 228 -3.11 31.65 -24.44
N ASP A 229 -1.81 31.92 -24.38
CA ASP A 229 -0.76 31.11 -25.01
C ASP A 229 -0.73 29.69 -24.43
N PHE A 230 -0.81 29.57 -23.10
CA PHE A 230 -0.90 28.27 -22.43
C PHE A 230 -2.15 27.49 -22.84
N ASN A 231 -3.30 28.16 -22.92
CA ASN A 231 -4.55 27.53 -23.39
C ASN A 231 -4.49 27.11 -24.86
N ASN A 232 -3.87 27.91 -25.71
CA ASN A 232 -3.66 27.59 -27.12
C ASN A 232 -2.69 26.41 -27.27
N PHE A 233 -1.59 26.39 -26.52
CA PHE A 233 -0.66 25.26 -26.45
C PHE A 233 -1.39 23.97 -26.01
N LYS A 234 -2.21 24.04 -24.96
CA LYS A 234 -3.00 22.90 -24.48
C LYS A 234 -3.99 22.40 -25.54
N LYS A 235 -4.76 23.30 -26.17
CA LYS A 235 -5.69 22.97 -27.26
C LYS A 235 -4.97 22.31 -28.43
N ASN A 236 -3.83 22.87 -28.86
CA ASN A 236 -3.02 22.32 -29.96
C ASN A 236 -2.46 20.93 -29.60
N THR A 237 -2.06 20.71 -28.36
CA THR A 237 -1.57 19.42 -27.88
C THR A 237 -2.68 18.36 -27.90
N ILE A 238 -3.87 18.70 -27.41
CA ILE A 238 -5.04 17.80 -27.47
C ILE A 238 -5.44 17.50 -28.91
N PHE A 239 -5.44 18.50 -29.78
CA PHE A 239 -5.77 18.31 -31.19
C PHE A 239 -4.77 17.41 -31.91
N LYS A 240 -3.47 17.60 -31.67
CA LYS A 240 -2.41 16.70 -32.16
C LYS A 240 -2.60 15.26 -31.64
N TYR A 241 -2.97 15.11 -30.38
CA TYR A 241 -3.29 13.80 -29.80
C TYR A 241 -4.45 13.13 -30.53
N LEU A 242 -5.56 13.84 -30.74
CA LEU A 242 -6.73 13.34 -31.49
C LEU A 242 -6.38 12.96 -32.94
N GLN A 243 -5.55 13.75 -33.63
CA GLN A 243 -5.12 13.42 -34.99
C GLN A 243 -4.27 12.15 -35.06
N ASN A 244 -3.46 11.88 -34.04
CA ASN A 244 -2.64 10.67 -33.98
C ASN A 244 -3.50 9.41 -33.74
N THR A 245 -4.64 9.54 -33.05
CA THR A 245 -5.54 8.39 -32.78
C THR A 245 -6.07 7.69 -34.02
N ASN A 246 -6.14 8.38 -35.16
CA ASN A 246 -6.73 7.83 -36.39
C ASN A 246 -5.74 7.04 -37.25
N LYS A 247 -4.46 6.93 -36.85
CA LYS A 247 -3.38 6.40 -37.72
C LYS A 247 -2.94 4.98 -37.38
N THR A 248 -3.31 4.44 -36.24
CA THR A 248 -2.75 3.18 -35.75
C THR A 248 -3.66 2.00 -36.07
N THR A 249 -3.16 1.05 -36.87
CA THR A 249 -3.78 -0.26 -37.01
C THR A 249 -3.49 -1.05 -35.73
N LEU A 250 -4.49 -1.18 -34.88
CA LEU A 250 -4.37 -1.87 -33.61
C LEU A 250 -4.34 -3.38 -33.83
N LYS A 251 -3.53 -4.07 -33.03
CA LYS A 251 -3.50 -5.53 -33.03
C LYS A 251 -4.68 -6.04 -32.21
N GLU A 252 -5.65 -6.64 -32.89
CA GLU A 252 -6.81 -7.27 -32.26
C GLU A 252 -6.42 -8.55 -31.52
N ASN A 253 -7.20 -8.86 -30.47
CA ASN A 253 -7.07 -10.11 -29.71
C ASN A 253 -5.66 -10.32 -29.14
N CYS A 254 -5.05 -9.25 -28.63
CA CYS A 254 -3.70 -9.26 -28.07
C CYS A 254 -3.71 -8.76 -26.62
N LEU A 255 -2.82 -9.33 -25.81
CA LEU A 255 -2.51 -8.96 -24.45
C LEU A 255 -1.12 -8.32 -24.41
N PHE A 256 -1.00 -7.20 -23.71
CA PHE A 256 0.17 -6.33 -23.61
C PHE A 256 0.52 -6.05 -22.16
N PHE A 257 1.82 -6.05 -21.86
CA PHE A 257 2.34 -5.75 -20.53
C PHE A 257 3.09 -4.42 -20.56
N PHE A 258 2.83 -3.60 -19.54
CA PHE A 258 3.46 -2.30 -19.34
C PHE A 258 4.20 -2.18 -18.01
N HIS A 259 4.32 -3.28 -17.26
CA HIS A 259 5.12 -3.35 -16.04
C HIS A 259 6.58 -3.04 -16.34
N ARG A 260 7.09 -2.01 -15.68
CA ARG A 260 8.46 -1.53 -15.81
C ARG A 260 8.96 -1.10 -14.44
N TRP A 261 10.22 -1.42 -14.17
CA TRP A 261 10.95 -0.80 -13.07
C TRP A 261 11.22 0.67 -13.40
N GLU A 262 10.51 1.57 -12.73
CA GLU A 262 10.87 2.98 -12.75
C GLU A 262 12.12 3.17 -11.89
N ARG A 263 13.13 3.80 -12.48
CA ARG A 263 14.22 4.36 -11.70
C ARG A 263 13.70 5.72 -11.26
N GLU A 264 13.39 5.88 -9.98
CA GLU A 264 13.21 7.22 -9.47
C GLU A 264 14.56 7.94 -9.65
N ASP A 265 14.58 9.03 -10.42
CA ASP A 265 15.76 9.84 -10.74
C ASP A 265 16.24 10.62 -9.49
N TYR A 266 16.38 9.93 -8.36
CA TYR A 266 17.02 10.49 -7.19
C TYR A 266 18.54 10.35 -7.37
N SER A 267 19.19 11.51 -7.43
CA SER A 267 20.63 11.70 -7.54
C SER A 267 21.42 11.25 -6.31
N SER A 268 20.78 10.60 -5.33
CA SER A 268 21.44 10.04 -4.16
C SER A 268 22.00 8.66 -4.50
N PHE A 269 23.32 8.59 -4.58
CA PHE A 269 24.15 7.39 -4.70
C PHE A 269 23.92 6.34 -3.56
N ILE A 270 23.04 6.65 -2.60
CA ILE A 270 22.79 5.91 -1.35
C ILE A 270 21.27 5.81 -1.10
N LEU A 271 20.47 5.43 -2.08
CA LEU A 271 19.12 4.93 -1.80
C LEU A 271 19.18 3.41 -1.72
N LEU A 272 18.74 2.90 -0.57
CA LEU A 272 18.51 1.50 -0.29
C LEU A 272 17.75 0.87 -1.46
N ASP A 273 18.25 -0.24 -2.01
CA ASP A 273 17.66 -0.97 -3.14
C ASP A 273 16.19 -1.40 -2.93
N SER A 274 15.62 -1.18 -1.74
CA SER A 274 14.29 -1.59 -1.27
C SER A 274 13.09 -0.90 -1.94
N GLN A 275 13.27 0.00 -2.92
CA GLN A 275 12.14 0.71 -3.56
C GLN A 275 11.92 0.40 -5.04
N ARG A 276 12.66 -0.55 -5.63
CA ARG A 276 12.48 -0.91 -7.05
C ARG A 276 11.34 -1.92 -7.24
N LYS A 277 10.10 -1.43 -7.22
CA LYS A 277 8.91 -2.20 -7.61
C LYS A 277 8.58 -2.01 -9.08
N SER A 278 8.12 -3.06 -9.76
CA SER A 278 7.63 -2.94 -11.14
C SER A 278 6.26 -2.29 -11.12
N GLN A 279 6.09 -1.19 -11.84
CA GLN A 279 4.85 -0.42 -11.91
C GLN A 279 4.38 -0.33 -13.36
N GLY A 280 3.10 -0.07 -13.57
CA GLY A 280 2.49 -0.03 -14.89
C GLY A 280 1.15 -0.71 -14.83
N GLY A 281 0.85 -1.58 -15.78
CA GLY A 281 -0.38 -2.34 -15.80
C GLY A 281 -0.45 -3.28 -16.99
N ILE A 282 -1.63 -3.85 -17.21
CA ILE A 282 -1.90 -4.78 -18.29
C ILE A 282 -2.99 -4.19 -19.18
N PHE A 283 -2.86 -4.38 -20.48
CA PHE A 283 -3.92 -4.07 -21.44
C PHE A 283 -4.15 -5.28 -22.30
N PHE A 284 -5.40 -5.60 -22.57
CA PHE A 284 -5.72 -6.50 -23.67
C PHE A 284 -6.84 -5.94 -24.52
N ARG A 285 -6.81 -6.32 -25.79
CA ARG A 285 -7.86 -6.01 -26.74
C ARG A 285 -8.55 -7.30 -27.14
N TRP A 286 -9.87 -7.33 -27.09
CA TRP A 286 -10.68 -8.47 -27.49
C TRP A 286 -11.88 -7.99 -28.31
N GLU A 287 -12.01 -8.47 -29.54
CA GLU A 287 -13.10 -8.11 -30.47
C GLU A 287 -13.36 -6.59 -30.54
N ASN A 288 -12.33 -5.78 -30.82
CA ASN A 288 -12.34 -4.32 -30.89
C ASN A 288 -12.61 -3.58 -29.57
N LYS A 289 -12.68 -4.27 -28.43
CA LYS A 289 -12.81 -3.66 -27.11
C LYS A 289 -11.51 -3.73 -26.32
N GLY A 290 -11.16 -2.65 -25.65
CA GLY A 290 -9.95 -2.57 -24.83
C GLY A 290 -10.21 -2.63 -23.34
N TYR A 291 -9.41 -3.44 -22.66
CA TYR A 291 -9.54 -3.79 -21.26
C TYR A 291 -8.21 -3.51 -20.57
N VAL A 292 -8.22 -2.66 -19.56
CA VAL A 292 -7.04 -2.29 -18.77
C VAL A 292 -7.17 -2.86 -17.38
N ILE A 293 -6.12 -3.51 -16.88
CA ILE A 293 -6.08 -4.07 -15.52
C ILE A 293 -4.96 -3.35 -14.76
N ASN A 294 -5.29 -2.82 -13.58
CA ASN A 294 -4.38 -2.16 -12.65
C ASN A 294 -3.44 -1.14 -13.35
N PRO A 295 -3.96 -0.05 -13.97
CA PRO A 295 -3.12 1.01 -14.52
C PRO A 295 -2.51 1.84 -13.39
N GLY A 296 -1.39 1.35 -12.88
CA GLY A 296 -0.52 2.01 -11.93
C GLY A 296 0.37 3.09 -12.54
N LYS A 297 1.31 3.59 -11.74
CA LYS A 297 2.20 4.69 -12.13
C LYS A 297 2.92 4.41 -13.46
N GLY A 298 2.86 5.39 -14.36
CA GLY A 298 3.56 5.34 -15.65
C GLY A 298 2.87 4.49 -16.73
N PHE A 299 1.76 3.83 -16.43
CA PHE A 299 0.97 3.05 -17.40
C PHE A 299 0.66 3.86 -18.66
N LEU A 300 0.05 5.05 -18.53
CA LEU A 300 -0.37 5.87 -19.67
C LEU A 300 0.81 6.30 -20.54
N LYS A 301 1.95 6.58 -19.91
CA LYS A 301 3.18 6.93 -20.64
C LYS A 301 3.65 5.76 -21.50
N GLN A 302 3.69 4.54 -20.96
CA GLN A 302 4.09 3.35 -21.73
C GLN A 302 3.04 2.97 -22.76
N PHE A 303 1.76 3.11 -22.42
CA PHE A 303 0.63 2.88 -23.30
C PHE A 303 0.72 3.76 -24.57
N HIS A 304 0.93 5.06 -24.38
CA HIS A 304 1.15 5.98 -25.51
C HIS A 304 2.46 5.72 -26.25
N ALA A 305 3.53 5.33 -25.56
CA ALA A 305 4.80 4.99 -26.18
C ALA A 305 4.71 3.78 -27.13
N GLN A 306 3.78 2.85 -26.87
CA GLN A 306 3.47 1.74 -27.76
C GLN A 306 2.47 2.11 -28.88
N GLY A 307 2.09 3.39 -28.99
CA GLY A 307 1.20 3.90 -30.03
C GLY A 307 -0.29 3.73 -29.73
N PHE A 308 -0.65 3.29 -28.52
CA PHE A 308 -2.05 3.27 -28.10
C PHE A 308 -2.52 4.65 -27.68
N THR A 309 -3.83 4.83 -27.64
CA THR A 309 -4.49 6.08 -27.27
C THR A 309 -5.67 5.79 -26.36
N LEU A 310 -6.16 6.80 -25.64
CA LEU A 310 -7.31 6.61 -24.74
C LEU A 310 -8.53 6.04 -25.44
N LYS A 311 -8.71 6.30 -26.75
CA LYS A 311 -9.80 5.71 -27.57
C LYS A 311 -9.79 4.19 -27.60
N ASP A 312 -8.66 3.59 -27.23
CA ASP A 312 -8.47 2.15 -27.22
C ASP A 312 -8.84 1.53 -25.88
N ILE A 313 -9.29 2.32 -24.89
CA ILE A 313 -9.69 1.86 -23.56
C ILE A 313 -11.22 1.97 -23.43
N ASP A 314 -11.89 0.84 -23.26
CA ASP A 314 -13.34 0.79 -22.97
C ASP A 314 -13.61 0.45 -21.51
N TYR A 315 -12.77 -0.41 -20.92
CA TYR A 315 -12.94 -0.96 -19.59
C TYR A 315 -11.65 -0.85 -18.78
N VAL A 316 -11.78 -0.46 -17.50
CA VAL A 316 -10.68 -0.39 -16.53
C VAL A 316 -11.04 -1.22 -15.31
N PHE A 317 -10.16 -2.12 -14.89
CA PHE A 317 -10.32 -3.00 -13.73
C PHE A 317 -9.25 -2.69 -12.69
N ILE A 318 -9.65 -2.49 -11.43
CA ILE A 318 -8.75 -2.33 -10.28
C ILE A 318 -9.03 -3.47 -9.31
N THR A 319 -8.03 -4.33 -9.15
CA THR A 319 -8.14 -5.58 -8.41
C THR A 319 -7.40 -5.55 -7.08
N ASN A 320 -6.44 -4.65 -6.90
CA ASN A 320 -5.58 -4.61 -5.71
C ASN A 320 -5.74 -3.26 -4.99
N ASP A 321 -5.66 -3.30 -3.67
CA ASP A 321 -5.86 -2.18 -2.76
C ASP A 321 -4.64 -1.24 -2.62
N GLN A 322 -3.53 -1.61 -3.25
CA GLN A 322 -2.30 -0.82 -3.32
C GLN A 322 -2.49 0.40 -4.24
N SER A 323 -2.27 1.60 -3.68
CA SER A 323 -2.47 2.87 -4.40
C SER A 323 -1.61 2.98 -5.66
N GLU A 324 -0.40 2.41 -5.65
CA GLU A 324 0.53 2.41 -6.79
C GLU A 324 -0.02 1.70 -8.04
N LEU A 325 -0.98 0.77 -7.88
CA LEU A 325 -1.62 0.03 -8.97
C LEU A 325 -2.85 0.72 -9.57
N SER A 326 -3.26 1.87 -9.00
CA SER A 326 -4.41 2.66 -9.48
C SER A 326 -4.06 4.12 -9.76
N GLU A 327 -2.78 4.49 -9.67
CA GLU A 327 -2.32 5.88 -9.76
C GLU A 327 -2.72 6.56 -11.09
N ASP A 328 -2.66 5.84 -12.21
CA ASP A 328 -3.00 6.39 -13.52
C ASP A 328 -4.51 6.40 -13.83
N VAL A 329 -5.37 5.85 -12.96
CA VAL A 329 -6.83 5.87 -13.17
C VAL A 329 -7.37 7.30 -13.26
N LYS A 330 -6.91 8.18 -12.36
CA LYS A 330 -7.28 9.61 -12.37
C LYS A 330 -6.81 10.28 -13.65
N ASN A 331 -5.59 9.96 -14.10
CA ASN A 331 -5.02 10.51 -15.33
C ASN A 331 -5.81 10.07 -16.56
N ILE A 332 -6.21 8.78 -16.64
CA ILE A 332 -7.09 8.24 -17.68
C ILE A 332 -8.41 9.03 -17.72
N TYR A 333 -9.07 9.17 -16.56
CA TYR A 333 -10.35 9.87 -16.46
C TYR A 333 -10.24 11.35 -16.86
N TYR A 334 -9.27 12.09 -16.32
CA TYR A 334 -9.11 13.52 -16.62
C TYR A 334 -8.75 13.78 -18.08
N LEU A 335 -7.93 12.92 -18.68
CA LEU A 335 -7.59 13.05 -20.08
C LEU A 335 -8.79 12.66 -20.96
N ASN A 336 -9.53 11.59 -20.65
CA ASN A 336 -10.75 11.22 -21.40
C ASN A 336 -11.77 12.36 -21.39
N LYS A 337 -11.99 12.96 -20.23
CA LYS A 337 -12.84 14.13 -20.05
C LYS A 337 -12.39 15.32 -20.91
N GLN A 338 -11.09 15.58 -21.00
CA GLN A 338 -10.57 16.64 -21.89
C GLN A 338 -10.81 16.33 -23.36
N LEU A 339 -10.74 15.06 -23.77
CA LEU A 339 -11.02 14.62 -25.14
C LEU A 339 -12.51 14.72 -25.47
N ASN A 340 -13.39 14.26 -24.59
CA ASN A 340 -14.84 14.32 -24.77
C ASN A 340 -15.34 15.77 -24.92
N ASN A 341 -14.76 16.72 -24.18
CA ASN A 341 -15.08 18.15 -24.32
C ASN A 341 -14.71 18.75 -25.70
N LYS A 342 -13.96 18.03 -26.53
CA LYS A 342 -13.46 18.48 -27.84
C LYS A 342 -13.90 17.59 -29.00
N ASN A 343 -14.50 16.44 -28.71
CA ASN A 343 -14.88 15.45 -29.70
C ASN A 343 -16.39 15.41 -29.85
N ASP A 344 -16.88 15.26 -31.08
CA ASP A 344 -18.32 15.14 -31.34
C ASP A 344 -18.87 13.78 -30.86
N GLN A 345 -17.99 12.78 -30.79
CA GLN A 345 -18.31 11.45 -30.28
C GLN A 345 -17.76 11.26 -28.87
N LEU A 346 -18.67 11.13 -27.91
CA LEU A 346 -18.33 10.87 -26.51
C LEU A 346 -17.85 9.42 -26.36
N GLN A 347 -16.68 9.26 -25.75
CA GLN A 347 -16.17 7.97 -25.32
C GLN A 347 -16.53 7.73 -23.86
N VAL A 348 -17.22 6.62 -23.62
CA VAL A 348 -17.54 6.14 -22.27
C VAL A 348 -16.55 5.05 -21.87
N ILE A 349 -15.96 5.23 -20.68
CA ILE A 349 -15.11 4.21 -20.04
C ILE A 349 -15.85 3.68 -18.82
N HIS A 350 -15.91 2.36 -18.69
CA HIS A 350 -16.46 1.66 -17.52
C HIS A 350 -15.33 1.30 -16.56
N TYR A 351 -15.49 1.61 -15.28
CA TYR A 351 -14.50 1.38 -14.23
C TYR A 351 -15.03 0.34 -13.25
N TYR A 352 -14.42 -0.83 -13.22
CA TYR A 352 -14.69 -1.90 -12.25
C TYR A 352 -13.65 -1.80 -11.14
N LEU A 353 -14.07 -1.40 -9.96
CA LEU A 353 -13.18 -1.02 -8.87
C LEU A 353 -13.43 -1.95 -7.68
N ASN A 354 -12.37 -2.47 -7.07
CA ASN A 354 -12.51 -3.09 -5.75
C ASN A 354 -13.10 -2.12 -4.72
N THR A 355 -13.59 -2.64 -3.61
CA THR A 355 -14.34 -1.87 -2.62
C THR A 355 -13.59 -0.62 -2.13
N LYS A 356 -12.29 -0.74 -1.83
CA LYS A 356 -11.47 0.40 -1.36
C LYS A 356 -11.31 1.47 -2.44
N CYS A 357 -10.87 1.11 -3.65
CA CYS A 357 -10.70 2.07 -4.73
C CYS A 357 -12.05 2.67 -5.18
N TYR A 358 -13.15 1.92 -5.07
CA TYR A 358 -14.48 2.45 -5.33
C TYR A 358 -14.83 3.58 -4.35
N GLN A 359 -14.61 3.37 -3.05
CA GLN A 359 -14.84 4.41 -2.03
C GLN A 359 -14.00 5.66 -2.28
N GLU A 360 -12.73 5.50 -2.67
CA GLU A 360 -11.82 6.61 -2.93
C GLU A 360 -12.13 7.36 -4.24
N LEU A 361 -12.40 6.62 -5.32
CA LEU A 361 -12.44 7.17 -6.68
C LEU A 361 -13.85 7.47 -7.20
N SER A 362 -14.91 6.86 -6.67
CA SER A 362 -16.29 7.09 -7.14
C SER A 362 -16.72 8.56 -7.03
N SER A 363 -16.20 9.28 -6.03
CA SER A 363 -16.47 10.71 -5.87
C SER A 363 -15.80 11.59 -6.94
N ILE A 364 -14.70 11.11 -7.51
CA ILE A 364 -13.86 11.79 -8.50
C ILE A 364 -14.34 11.45 -9.92
N ILE A 365 -14.62 10.16 -10.17
CA ILE A 365 -15.08 9.61 -11.45
C ILE A 365 -16.60 9.81 -11.55
N LYS A 366 -17.02 11.07 -11.70
CA LYS A 366 -18.43 11.44 -11.90
C LYS A 366 -18.67 11.88 -13.33
N ALA A 367 -19.73 11.40 -13.96
CA ALA A 367 -20.20 11.98 -15.21
C ALA A 367 -20.53 13.47 -14.99
N GLN A 368 -19.95 14.39 -15.77
CA GLN A 368 -20.31 15.80 -15.69
C GLN A 368 -21.59 16.12 -16.47
N PHE A 369 -21.80 15.38 -17.56
CA PHE A 369 -23.03 15.43 -18.33
C PHE A 369 -23.71 14.06 -18.27
N LYS A 370 -25.06 14.04 -18.24
CA LYS A 370 -25.83 12.77 -18.30
C LYS A 370 -25.45 11.88 -19.49
N GLN A 371 -24.90 12.49 -20.55
CA GLN A 371 -24.50 11.86 -21.81
C GLN A 371 -23.07 11.28 -21.77
N GLU A 372 -22.20 11.74 -20.87
CA GLU A 372 -20.82 11.24 -20.75
C GLU A 372 -20.74 9.88 -20.05
N GLY A 373 -21.76 9.51 -19.29
CA GLY A 373 -22.07 8.13 -18.92
C GLY A 373 -20.95 7.29 -18.30
N HIS A 374 -19.85 7.86 -17.78
CA HIS A 374 -18.84 7.08 -17.07
C HIS A 374 -19.51 6.27 -15.95
N ILE A 375 -19.33 4.95 -16.00
CA ILE A 375 -19.98 4.04 -15.04
C ILE A 375 -18.92 3.44 -14.16
N THR A 376 -19.00 3.74 -12.87
CA THR A 376 -18.23 3.05 -11.84
C THR A 376 -19.06 1.88 -11.32
N HIS A 377 -18.47 0.69 -11.38
CA HIS A 377 -19.04 -0.55 -10.87
C HIS A 377 -18.20 -1.02 -9.68
N PRO A 378 -18.79 -1.20 -8.50
CA PRO A 378 -18.08 -1.82 -7.39
C PRO A 378 -17.94 -3.33 -7.65
N LEU A 379 -16.77 -3.88 -7.36
CA LEU A 379 -16.51 -5.32 -7.31
C LEU A 379 -16.61 -5.77 -5.85
N ASP A 380 -17.84 -5.82 -5.35
CA ASP A 380 -18.12 -6.25 -3.99
C ASP A 380 -18.30 -7.77 -3.92
N MET A 381 -17.80 -8.37 -2.85
CA MET A 381 -18.08 -9.76 -2.46
C MET A 381 -19.11 -9.72 -1.34
N TYR A 382 -20.21 -10.46 -1.46
CA TYR A 382 -21.24 -10.52 -0.42
C TYR A 382 -21.02 -11.73 0.48
N PHE A 383 -21.39 -11.64 1.77
CA PHE A 383 -21.21 -12.76 2.72
C PHE A 383 -21.96 -14.03 2.31
N ASP A 384 -23.09 -13.89 1.62
CA ASP A 384 -23.93 -14.99 1.18
C ASP A 384 -23.65 -15.43 -0.26
N SER A 385 -22.66 -14.81 -0.93
CA SER A 385 -22.36 -15.10 -2.32
C SER A 385 -21.36 -16.25 -2.48
N PRO A 386 -21.34 -16.92 -3.65
CA PRO A 386 -20.30 -17.92 -3.92
C PRO A 386 -18.91 -17.33 -3.72
N ASP A 387 -17.94 -18.20 -3.39
CA ASP A 387 -16.52 -17.81 -3.25
C ASP A 387 -15.96 -17.12 -4.51
N VAL A 388 -16.64 -17.30 -5.65
CA VAL A 388 -16.36 -16.67 -6.93
C VAL A 388 -17.62 -15.98 -7.45
N GLU A 389 -17.55 -14.66 -7.60
CA GLU A 389 -18.59 -13.85 -8.21
C GLU A 389 -18.42 -13.77 -9.73
N THR A 390 -19.51 -13.56 -10.47
CA THR A 390 -19.48 -13.49 -11.93
C THR A 390 -20.29 -12.30 -12.46
N ILE A 391 -19.68 -11.49 -13.32
CA ILE A 391 -20.33 -10.36 -14.00
C ILE A 391 -20.15 -10.50 -15.51
N GLU A 392 -21.22 -10.35 -16.28
CA GLU A 392 -21.14 -10.21 -17.73
C GLU A 392 -20.78 -8.76 -18.09
N ILE A 393 -19.57 -8.55 -18.59
CA ILE A 393 -19.07 -7.23 -18.99
C ILE A 393 -19.70 -6.81 -20.31
N ASN A 394 -19.80 -7.75 -21.25
CA ASN A 394 -20.55 -7.66 -22.50
C ASN A 394 -20.79 -9.06 -23.09
N GLU A 395 -21.46 -9.15 -24.25
CA GLU A 395 -21.80 -10.41 -24.92
C GLU A 395 -20.60 -11.36 -25.17
N LYS A 396 -19.37 -10.83 -25.20
CA LYS A 396 -18.14 -11.57 -25.51
C LYS A 396 -17.23 -11.80 -24.32
N VAL A 397 -17.44 -11.11 -23.20
CA VAL A 397 -16.54 -11.15 -22.04
C VAL A 397 -17.35 -11.21 -20.75
N SER A 398 -17.10 -12.25 -19.96
CA SER A 398 -17.47 -12.29 -18.54
C SER A 398 -16.23 -12.22 -17.66
N LEU A 399 -16.41 -11.64 -16.47
CA LEU A 399 -15.42 -11.49 -15.43
C LEU A 399 -15.86 -12.32 -14.22
N ASN A 400 -15.03 -13.25 -13.81
CA ASN A 400 -15.14 -13.91 -12.53
C ASN A 400 -14.14 -13.25 -11.57
N TYR A 401 -14.52 -12.97 -10.33
CA TYR A 401 -13.63 -12.39 -9.33
C TYR A 401 -13.82 -13.05 -7.96
N PHE A 402 -12.74 -13.10 -7.20
CA PHE A 402 -12.68 -13.83 -5.94
C PHE A 402 -11.68 -13.17 -4.98
N PRO A 403 -11.87 -13.30 -3.66
CA PRO A 403 -10.97 -12.70 -2.69
C PRO A 403 -9.60 -13.39 -2.72
N ILE A 404 -8.54 -12.60 -2.65
CA ILE A 404 -7.18 -13.11 -2.49
C ILE A 404 -6.63 -12.72 -1.12
N GLY A 405 -6.36 -13.71 -0.28
CA GLY A 405 -5.82 -13.47 1.06
C GLY A 405 -4.39 -12.91 1.00
N ARG A 406 -4.14 -11.84 1.75
CA ARG A 406 -2.82 -11.61 2.35
C ARG A 406 -2.86 -12.30 3.71
N ASN A 407 -1.79 -13.00 4.07
CA ASN A 407 -1.64 -13.61 5.40
C ASN A 407 -1.40 -12.54 6.49
N GLU A 408 -2.14 -11.42 6.43
CA GLU A 408 -2.30 -10.52 7.56
C GLU A 408 -3.27 -11.19 8.54
N THR A 409 -2.76 -12.23 9.22
CA THR A 409 -3.29 -12.79 10.46
C THR A 409 -4.81 -12.66 10.66
N TYR A 410 -5.52 -13.71 10.25
CA TYR A 410 -6.80 -14.18 10.81
C TYR A 410 -6.82 -14.31 12.35
N LEU A 411 -5.79 -13.86 13.08
CA LEU A 411 -5.62 -14.07 14.52
C LEU A 411 -6.25 -12.99 15.40
N TYR A 412 -6.72 -11.85 14.87
CA TYR A 412 -7.24 -10.78 15.73
C TYR A 412 -8.39 -9.97 15.10
N GLY A 413 -9.55 -10.60 14.83
CA GLY A 413 -10.91 -10.00 14.87
C GLY A 413 -11.22 -8.65 14.20
N LYS A 414 -10.27 -8.03 13.52
CA LYS A 414 -10.31 -6.77 12.80
C LYS A 414 -9.43 -6.96 11.58
N GLY A 415 -9.88 -7.83 10.67
CA GLY A 415 -9.29 -7.88 9.35
C GLY A 415 -9.35 -6.46 8.79
N LYS A 416 -8.20 -5.88 8.48
CA LYS A 416 -8.20 -4.80 7.49
C LYS A 416 -8.91 -5.38 6.28
N ASP A 417 -9.93 -4.69 5.79
CA ASP A 417 -10.71 -5.09 4.63
C ASP A 417 -9.77 -5.33 3.45
N ASN A 418 -9.30 -6.57 3.30
CA ASN A 418 -8.45 -6.95 2.20
C ASN A 418 -9.37 -7.05 0.98
N SER A 419 -9.55 -5.90 0.33
CA SER A 419 -10.31 -5.73 -0.89
C SER A 419 -9.52 -6.15 -2.13
N SER A 420 -8.40 -6.86 -1.96
CA SER A 420 -7.66 -7.42 -3.09
C SER A 420 -8.41 -8.62 -3.66
N LEU A 421 -8.52 -8.66 -4.98
CA LEU A 421 -9.26 -9.64 -5.75
C LEU A 421 -8.34 -10.33 -6.77
N GLY A 422 -8.52 -11.62 -6.95
CA GLY A 422 -8.08 -12.32 -8.14
C GLY A 422 -9.20 -12.28 -9.17
N ILE A 423 -8.85 -12.33 -10.45
CA ILE A 423 -9.84 -12.27 -11.54
C ILE A 423 -9.58 -13.32 -12.62
N THR A 424 -10.66 -13.81 -13.23
CA THR A 424 -10.62 -14.67 -14.41
C THR A 424 -11.54 -14.09 -15.48
N PHE A 425 -10.99 -13.79 -16.65
CA PHE A 425 -11.77 -13.43 -17.83
C PHE A 425 -12.13 -14.68 -18.64
N GLU A 426 -13.40 -14.79 -19.01
CA GLU A 426 -13.87 -15.76 -19.98
C GLU A 426 -14.17 -15.03 -21.30
N LEU A 427 -13.31 -15.26 -22.29
CA LEU A 427 -13.32 -14.58 -23.58
C LEU A 427 -13.98 -15.48 -24.62
N LYS A 428 -15.25 -15.19 -24.97
CA LYS A 428 -16.02 -15.94 -25.96
C LYS A 428 -15.51 -15.63 -27.37
N ARG A 429 -15.11 -16.66 -28.10
CA ARG A 429 -14.68 -16.58 -29.51
C ARG A 429 -15.88 -16.64 -30.45
N LYS A 430 -15.64 -16.38 -31.75
CA LYS A 430 -16.69 -16.44 -32.78
C LYS A 430 -17.28 -17.84 -32.96
N ASP A 431 -16.49 -18.88 -32.69
CA ASP A 431 -16.91 -20.29 -32.71
C ASP A 431 -17.58 -20.76 -31.41
N GLN A 432 -17.92 -19.84 -30.50
CA GLN A 432 -18.47 -20.09 -29.17
C GLN A 432 -17.53 -20.80 -28.20
N SER A 433 -16.30 -21.13 -28.61
CA SER A 433 -15.29 -21.61 -27.66
C SER A 433 -14.85 -20.47 -26.74
N VAL A 434 -14.52 -20.82 -25.50
CA VAL A 434 -14.14 -19.85 -24.47
C VAL A 434 -12.66 -19.99 -24.20
N LEU A 435 -11.95 -18.86 -24.26
CA LEU A 435 -10.59 -18.76 -23.74
C LEU A 435 -10.64 -18.20 -22.31
N LYS A 436 -10.01 -18.90 -21.37
CA LYS A 436 -9.97 -18.46 -19.96
C LYS A 436 -8.60 -17.90 -19.60
N MET A 437 -8.59 -16.67 -19.10
CA MET A 437 -7.39 -15.96 -18.67
C MET A 437 -7.53 -15.50 -17.22
N ALA A 438 -6.69 -16.00 -16.33
CA ALA A 438 -6.65 -15.58 -14.94
C ALA A 438 -5.51 -14.60 -14.66
N TYR A 439 -5.75 -13.67 -13.73
CA TYR A 439 -4.77 -12.75 -13.19
C TYR A 439 -4.83 -12.74 -11.67
N VAL A 440 -3.68 -12.97 -11.04
CA VAL A 440 -3.48 -12.93 -9.59
C VAL A 440 -2.23 -12.12 -9.29
N SER A 441 -2.36 -11.08 -8.46
CA SER A 441 -1.26 -10.20 -8.04
C SER A 441 -1.43 -9.85 -6.56
N GLY A 442 -0.31 -9.67 -5.83
CA GLY A 442 -0.32 -9.28 -4.42
C GLY A 442 -1.00 -10.29 -3.47
N ALA A 443 -1.19 -11.52 -3.92
CA ALA A 443 -1.84 -12.60 -3.18
C ALA A 443 -0.82 -13.52 -2.53
N THR A 444 -1.06 -13.96 -1.29
CA THR A 444 -0.32 -15.10 -0.74
C THR A 444 -0.79 -16.39 -1.37
N TRP A 445 0.10 -17.38 -1.52
CA TRP A 445 -0.33 -18.71 -1.95
C TRP A 445 -1.36 -19.29 -0.97
N SER A 446 -2.41 -19.86 -1.54
CA SER A 446 -3.40 -20.67 -0.85
C SER A 446 -3.92 -21.74 -1.84
N PRO A 447 -4.17 -22.99 -1.41
CA PRO A 447 -4.81 -24.00 -2.24
C PRO A 447 -6.18 -23.58 -2.79
N LEU A 448 -6.85 -22.63 -2.12
CA LEU A 448 -8.13 -22.11 -2.60
C LEU A 448 -7.99 -21.30 -3.89
N LEU A 449 -6.81 -20.72 -4.16
CA LEU A 449 -6.59 -19.96 -5.39
C LEU A 449 -6.81 -20.80 -6.64
N SER A 450 -6.28 -22.02 -6.67
CA SER A 450 -6.47 -22.91 -7.82
C SER A 450 -7.92 -23.38 -7.95
N HIS A 451 -8.60 -23.57 -6.81
CA HIS A 451 -10.03 -23.88 -6.79
C HIS A 451 -10.87 -22.75 -7.40
N TYR A 452 -10.63 -21.51 -6.99
CA TYR A 452 -11.35 -20.33 -7.49
C TYR A 452 -11.07 -20.05 -8.96
N ILE A 453 -9.82 -20.21 -9.40
CA ILE A 453 -9.42 -19.98 -10.79
C ILE A 453 -9.97 -21.08 -11.71
N GLY A 454 -9.95 -22.34 -11.26
CA GLY A 454 -10.32 -23.49 -12.07
C GLY A 454 -9.42 -23.67 -13.29
N SER A 455 -9.87 -24.45 -14.28
CA SER A 455 -9.07 -24.67 -15.49
C SER A 455 -8.92 -23.40 -16.31
N VAL A 456 -7.68 -23.03 -16.66
CA VAL A 456 -7.37 -21.83 -17.45
C VAL A 456 -6.40 -22.10 -18.60
N ASP A 457 -6.52 -21.30 -19.67
CA ASP A 457 -5.58 -21.34 -20.79
C ASP A 457 -4.34 -20.50 -20.51
N ILE A 458 -4.55 -19.31 -19.95
CA ILE A 458 -3.51 -18.33 -19.63
C ILE A 458 -3.60 -18.00 -18.14
N LEU A 459 -2.50 -18.18 -17.43
CA LEU A 459 -2.34 -17.70 -16.06
C LEU A 459 -1.37 -16.54 -16.05
N ILE A 460 -1.76 -15.40 -15.50
CA ILE A 460 -0.90 -14.26 -15.25
C ILE A 460 -0.67 -14.18 -13.74
N CYS A 461 0.57 -14.33 -13.30
CA CYS A 461 0.92 -14.35 -11.89
C CYS A 461 1.92 -13.25 -11.55
N GLY A 462 1.51 -12.32 -10.69
CA GLY A 462 2.39 -11.34 -10.06
C GLY A 462 3.26 -12.05 -9.02
N ILE A 463 4.57 -12.13 -9.28
CA ILE A 463 5.52 -12.81 -8.40
C ILE A 463 5.73 -12.03 -7.10
N GLY A 464 5.87 -10.70 -7.21
CA GLY A 464 6.11 -9.81 -6.08
C GLY A 464 7.45 -10.07 -5.40
N GLU A 465 7.48 -9.85 -4.08
CA GLU A 465 8.64 -10.04 -3.22
C GLU A 465 9.04 -11.51 -3.12
N THR A 466 10.34 -11.78 -2.99
CA THR A 466 10.87 -13.14 -2.76
C THR A 466 11.97 -13.15 -1.71
N CYS A 467 12.09 -14.26 -0.97
CA CYS A 467 13.15 -14.53 0.00
C CYS A 467 13.89 -15.82 -0.35
N LEU A 468 15.03 -16.06 0.32
CA LEU A 468 15.85 -17.23 0.02
C LEU A 468 15.10 -18.54 0.31
N GLU A 469 14.28 -18.55 1.36
CA GLU A 469 13.46 -19.69 1.75
C GLU A 469 12.37 -19.98 0.70
N ASP A 470 11.76 -18.95 0.12
CA ASP A 470 10.78 -19.08 -0.97
C ASP A 470 11.43 -19.55 -2.27
N ILE A 471 12.60 -19.00 -2.63
CA ILE A 471 13.36 -19.43 -3.80
C ILE A 471 13.78 -20.91 -3.67
N LYS A 472 14.14 -21.33 -2.45
CA LYS A 472 14.44 -22.73 -2.12
C LYS A 472 13.19 -23.61 -1.97
N MET A 473 11.99 -23.06 -2.13
CA MET A 473 10.70 -23.76 -1.96
C MET A 473 10.54 -24.40 -0.57
N VAL A 474 11.08 -23.77 0.47
CA VAL A 474 10.96 -24.21 1.86
C VAL A 474 9.75 -23.57 2.55
N LYS A 475 9.50 -22.29 2.27
CA LYS A 475 8.43 -21.51 2.91
C LYS A 475 7.81 -20.53 1.92
N HIS A 476 6.48 -20.49 1.87
CA HIS A 476 5.74 -19.51 1.07
C HIS A 476 5.95 -18.08 1.58
N GLN A 477 5.91 -17.12 0.66
CA GLN A 477 5.82 -15.71 1.01
C GLN A 477 4.51 -15.39 1.72
N GLN A 478 4.53 -14.37 2.57
CA GLN A 478 3.35 -13.94 3.36
C GLN A 478 2.61 -12.76 2.74
N ASN A 479 3.25 -12.00 1.86
CA ASN A 479 2.73 -10.75 1.31
C ASN A 479 2.58 -10.76 -0.22
N SER A 480 3.06 -11.83 -0.86
CA SER A 480 3.10 -12.00 -2.31
C SER A 480 3.00 -13.48 -2.65
N LEU A 481 2.86 -13.78 -3.94
CA LEU A 481 2.78 -15.16 -4.39
C LEU A 481 4.15 -15.84 -4.24
N GLY A 482 5.22 -15.07 -4.44
CA GLY A 482 6.58 -15.58 -4.43
C GLY A 482 6.84 -16.57 -5.56
N LEU A 483 8.05 -17.13 -5.59
CA LEU A 483 8.42 -18.15 -6.55
C LEU A 483 7.75 -19.48 -6.22
N TYR A 484 7.65 -19.84 -4.94
CA TYR A 484 7.10 -21.12 -4.52
C TYR A 484 5.58 -21.17 -4.69
N GLY A 485 4.88 -20.10 -4.32
CA GLY A 485 3.44 -20.01 -4.57
C GLY A 485 3.10 -20.02 -6.06
N ALA A 486 3.90 -19.36 -6.90
CA ALA A 486 3.73 -19.38 -8.34
C ALA A 486 3.95 -20.78 -8.92
N TYR A 487 4.95 -21.51 -8.41
CA TYR A 487 5.18 -22.91 -8.77
C TYR A 487 3.95 -23.77 -8.48
N ASN A 488 3.45 -23.78 -7.24
CA ASN A 488 2.28 -24.58 -6.86
C ASN A 488 1.04 -24.19 -7.67
N LEU A 489 0.82 -22.89 -7.93
CA LEU A 489 -0.33 -22.44 -8.70
C LEU A 489 -0.26 -22.91 -10.16
N ILE A 490 0.93 -22.85 -10.78
CA ILE A 490 1.15 -23.37 -12.14
C ILE A 490 1.00 -24.89 -12.18
N GLU A 491 1.50 -25.57 -11.14
CA GLU A 491 1.44 -27.01 -10.96
C GLU A 491 0.00 -27.54 -10.90
N GLU A 492 -0.83 -26.90 -10.08
CA GLU A 492 -2.23 -27.27 -9.87
C GLU A 492 -3.11 -26.92 -11.08
N LEU A 493 -2.87 -25.78 -11.72
CA LEU A 493 -3.71 -25.29 -12.82
C LEU A 493 -3.33 -25.83 -14.20
N GLN A 494 -2.05 -26.17 -14.40
CA GLN A 494 -1.49 -26.62 -15.69
C GLN A 494 -1.94 -25.78 -16.90
N PRO A 495 -1.77 -24.44 -16.87
CA PRO A 495 -2.21 -23.57 -17.96
C PRO A 495 -1.42 -23.87 -19.24
N LYS A 496 -1.95 -23.50 -20.41
CA LYS A 496 -1.16 -23.59 -21.65
C LYS A 496 0.04 -22.63 -21.58
N VAL A 497 -0.19 -21.44 -21.05
CA VAL A 497 0.82 -20.39 -20.87
C VAL A 497 0.72 -19.80 -19.46
N ALA A 498 1.84 -19.72 -18.75
CA ALA A 498 1.99 -18.99 -17.51
C ALA A 498 2.87 -17.76 -17.74
N LEU A 499 2.34 -16.57 -17.48
CA LEU A 499 2.97 -15.27 -17.66
C LEU A 499 3.31 -14.69 -16.27
N CYS A 500 4.58 -14.72 -15.91
CA CYS A 500 5.07 -14.22 -14.62
C CYS A 500 5.46 -12.74 -14.75
N THR A 501 4.91 -11.88 -13.90
CA THR A 501 5.08 -10.42 -13.95
C THR A 501 5.35 -9.87 -12.55
N GLU A 502 5.56 -8.55 -12.43
CA GLU A 502 5.62 -7.83 -11.15
C GLU A 502 6.76 -8.34 -10.26
N PHE A 503 7.94 -8.55 -10.85
CA PHE A 503 9.11 -8.98 -10.10
C PHE A 503 9.59 -7.87 -9.16
N ASP A 504 9.89 -8.24 -7.93
CA ASP A 504 10.57 -7.36 -6.99
C ASP A 504 12.05 -7.16 -7.39
N GLY A 505 12.46 -5.90 -7.53
CA GLY A 505 13.82 -5.51 -7.87
C GLY A 505 14.74 -5.31 -6.66
N SER A 506 14.25 -5.49 -5.43
CA SER A 506 15.00 -5.21 -4.19
C SER A 506 16.29 -6.01 -4.03
N LYS A 507 16.38 -7.18 -4.70
CA LYS A 507 17.53 -8.10 -4.64
C LYS A 507 18.32 -8.18 -5.95
N GLY A 508 18.14 -7.21 -6.83
CA GLY A 508 18.76 -7.21 -8.15
C GLY A 508 17.81 -7.65 -9.27
N ASP A 509 18.31 -7.59 -10.50
CA ASP A 509 17.57 -8.04 -11.68
C ASP A 509 17.67 -9.57 -11.81
N LEU A 510 16.82 -10.31 -11.09
CA LEU A 510 16.80 -11.77 -11.04
C LEU A 510 15.68 -12.42 -11.89
N ARG A 511 15.01 -11.63 -12.74
CA ARG A 511 13.80 -12.06 -13.48
C ARG A 511 14.03 -13.33 -14.29
N LEU A 512 15.12 -13.39 -15.06
CA LEU A 512 15.37 -14.55 -15.94
C LEU A 512 15.81 -15.78 -15.14
N GLU A 513 16.60 -15.57 -14.10
CA GLU A 513 17.12 -16.61 -13.21
C GLU A 513 15.97 -17.29 -12.45
N MET A 514 15.04 -16.50 -11.92
CA MET A 514 13.83 -17.00 -11.26
C MET A 514 12.97 -17.83 -12.21
N ILE A 515 12.73 -17.36 -13.44
CA ILE A 515 11.97 -18.14 -14.42
C ILE A 515 12.69 -19.41 -14.85
N GLN A 516 14.02 -19.36 -15.02
CA GLN A 516 14.79 -20.55 -15.34
C GLN A 516 14.67 -21.60 -14.23
N LEU A 517 14.74 -21.18 -12.96
CA LEU A 517 14.53 -22.05 -11.81
C LEU A 517 13.10 -22.61 -11.77
N LEU A 518 12.08 -21.78 -11.99
CA LEU A 518 10.68 -22.18 -12.02
C LEU A 518 10.42 -23.23 -13.11
N ARG A 519 10.94 -22.99 -14.33
CA ARG A 519 10.88 -23.95 -15.45
C ARG A 519 11.59 -25.26 -15.12
N LYS A 520 12.78 -25.19 -14.52
CA LYS A 520 13.56 -26.38 -14.14
C LYS A 520 12.78 -27.24 -13.14
N ASN A 521 12.25 -26.63 -12.09
CA ASN A 521 11.51 -27.35 -11.05
C ASN A 521 10.23 -27.96 -11.62
N TYR A 522 9.47 -27.19 -12.41
CA TYR A 522 8.29 -27.69 -13.11
C TYR A 522 8.60 -28.86 -14.04
N LEU A 523 9.65 -28.78 -14.87
CA LEU A 523 10.02 -29.88 -15.76
C LEU A 523 10.50 -31.14 -15.03
N ASN A 524 11.16 -30.99 -13.88
CA ASN A 524 11.62 -32.12 -13.09
C ASN A 524 10.46 -32.91 -12.46
N ALA A 525 9.42 -32.23 -11.99
CA ALA A 525 8.23 -32.88 -11.45
C ALA A 525 7.36 -33.54 -12.54
N TYR A 526 7.40 -33.02 -13.78
CA TYR A 526 6.44 -33.36 -14.84
C TYR A 526 7.04 -34.06 -16.08
N GLN A 527 8.14 -34.81 -15.93
CA GLN A 527 8.80 -35.49 -17.07
C GLN A 527 7.87 -36.42 -17.89
N ASN A 528 6.77 -36.89 -17.30
CA ASN A 528 5.85 -37.86 -17.92
C ASN A 528 4.52 -37.26 -18.42
N PHE A 529 4.31 -35.95 -18.31
CA PHE A 529 3.03 -35.34 -18.73
C PHE A 529 3.03 -34.96 -20.21
N THR A 530 1.89 -35.18 -20.86
CA THR A 530 1.68 -34.87 -22.28
C THR A 530 1.47 -33.38 -22.54
N LYS A 531 1.01 -32.62 -21.55
CA LYS A 531 0.75 -31.18 -21.66
C LYS A 531 1.83 -30.40 -20.91
N LYS A 532 2.63 -29.65 -21.66
CA LYS A 532 3.71 -28.81 -21.12
C LYS A 532 3.27 -27.35 -21.03
N THR A 533 3.25 -26.79 -19.82
CA THR A 533 3.02 -25.35 -19.61
C THR A 533 4.23 -24.54 -20.07
N SER A 534 3.99 -23.48 -20.86
CA SER A 534 5.02 -22.51 -21.20
C SER A 534 5.08 -21.39 -20.17
N ILE A 535 6.12 -21.34 -19.35
CA ILE A 535 6.31 -20.34 -18.29
C ILE A 535 7.19 -19.20 -18.83
N ILE A 536 6.76 -17.94 -18.79
CA ILE A 536 7.42 -16.81 -19.48
C ILE A 536 7.46 -15.58 -18.55
N PRO A 537 8.57 -14.83 -18.46
CA PRO A 537 8.54 -13.52 -17.83
C PRO A 537 7.79 -12.55 -18.76
N ALA A 538 6.74 -11.91 -18.28
CA ALA A 538 5.94 -10.96 -19.03
C ALA A 538 6.07 -9.57 -18.38
N GLU A 539 6.93 -8.74 -18.96
CA GLU A 539 7.18 -7.35 -18.55
C GLU A 539 6.95 -6.40 -19.73
N ASN A 540 7.30 -5.11 -19.58
CA ASN A 540 7.14 -4.09 -20.61
C ASN A 540 7.53 -4.59 -22.01
N ALA A 541 6.69 -4.26 -22.99
CA ALA A 541 6.79 -4.65 -24.40
C ALA A 541 6.56 -6.13 -24.72
N PHE A 542 6.22 -6.98 -23.74
CA PHE A 542 5.68 -8.31 -24.04
C PHE A 542 4.28 -8.18 -24.65
N CYS A 543 4.06 -8.89 -25.75
CA CYS A 543 2.76 -8.98 -26.41
C CYS A 543 2.50 -10.42 -26.85
N ILE A 544 1.30 -10.93 -26.57
CA ILE A 544 0.83 -12.25 -26.97
C ILE A 544 -0.54 -12.14 -27.64
N ASN A 545 -0.72 -12.82 -28.76
CA ASN A 545 -2.02 -12.99 -29.39
C ASN A 545 -2.82 -14.04 -28.61
N LEU A 546 -3.97 -13.64 -28.09
CA LEU A 546 -4.85 -14.47 -27.26
C LEU A 546 -5.50 -15.62 -28.06
N GLN A 547 -5.69 -15.48 -29.37
CA GLN A 547 -6.30 -16.54 -30.18
C GLN A 547 -5.31 -17.67 -30.49
N SER A 548 -4.14 -17.31 -31.02
CA SER A 548 -3.11 -18.26 -31.47
C SER A 548 -2.10 -18.63 -30.38
N LEU A 549 -2.07 -17.90 -29.26
CA LEU A 549 -1.03 -17.98 -28.22
C LEU A 549 0.38 -17.79 -28.79
N GLN A 550 0.51 -16.97 -29.84
CA GLN A 550 1.80 -16.58 -30.40
C GLN A 550 2.26 -15.25 -29.80
N PHE A 551 3.56 -15.12 -29.56
CA PHE A 551 4.14 -13.88 -29.05
C PHE A 551 4.62 -12.99 -30.19
N LEU A 552 4.68 -11.69 -29.95
CA LEU A 552 5.27 -10.72 -30.87
C LEU A 552 6.79 -10.62 -30.65
N CYS A 553 7.57 -10.96 -31.67
CA CYS A 553 9.03 -10.84 -31.61
C CYS A 553 9.47 -9.37 -31.61
N SER A 554 10.26 -8.98 -30.61
CA SER A 554 10.74 -7.60 -30.41
C SER A 554 11.68 -7.10 -31.52
N VAL A 555 12.30 -8.01 -32.29
CA VAL A 555 13.29 -7.65 -33.32
C VAL A 555 12.63 -7.40 -34.67
N ASN A 556 11.74 -8.31 -35.10
CA ASN A 556 11.16 -8.27 -36.44
C ASN A 556 9.65 -8.00 -36.46
N ASN A 557 9.02 -7.79 -35.30
CA ASN A 557 7.59 -7.54 -35.15
C ASN A 557 6.68 -8.62 -35.77
N SER A 558 7.18 -9.84 -35.97
CA SER A 558 6.39 -10.97 -36.44
C SER A 558 5.82 -11.79 -35.26
N LEU A 559 4.69 -12.46 -35.49
CA LEU A 559 4.13 -13.41 -34.53
C LEU A 559 4.87 -14.75 -34.64
N ALA A 560 5.28 -15.30 -33.50
CA ALA A 560 6.01 -16.55 -33.41
C ALA A 560 5.43 -17.46 -32.30
N SER A 561 5.63 -18.78 -32.46
CA SER A 561 5.22 -19.76 -31.44
C SER A 561 6.00 -19.53 -30.14
N ILE A 562 5.30 -19.60 -29.00
CA ILE A 562 5.89 -19.52 -27.66
C ILE A 562 6.96 -20.60 -27.43
N GLU A 563 6.85 -21.76 -28.08
CA GLU A 563 7.85 -22.82 -27.97
C GLU A 563 9.23 -22.40 -28.50
N ASN A 564 9.24 -21.43 -29.42
CA ASN A 564 10.46 -20.86 -30.01
C ASN A 564 10.89 -19.55 -29.33
N LEU A 565 10.26 -19.17 -28.21
CA LEU A 565 10.56 -17.93 -27.50
C LEU A 565 11.87 -18.04 -26.74
N ARG A 566 12.78 -17.12 -27.04
CA ARG A 566 13.96 -16.80 -26.25
C ARG A 566 13.81 -15.42 -25.64
N VAL A 567 14.09 -15.30 -24.35
CA VAL A 567 14.08 -14.02 -23.63
C VAL A 567 15.49 -13.65 -23.23
N THR A 568 15.92 -12.43 -23.52
CA THR A 568 17.22 -11.89 -23.12
C THR A 568 17.08 -10.55 -22.40
N LYS A 569 18.04 -10.24 -21.52
CA LYS A 569 18.18 -8.90 -20.92
C LYS A 569 18.89 -7.99 -21.93
N LYS A 570 18.48 -6.72 -22.03
CA LYS A 570 19.32 -5.68 -22.62
C LYS A 570 20.53 -5.42 -21.69
N GLU A 571 21.59 -4.78 -22.20
CA GLU A 571 22.84 -4.53 -21.46
C GLU A 571 22.62 -3.83 -20.10
N LYS A 572 21.57 -3.02 -19.98
CA LYS A 572 21.25 -2.29 -18.75
C LYS A 572 20.47 -3.18 -17.79
N HIS A 573 21.00 -3.37 -16.57
CA HIS A 573 20.25 -3.96 -15.45
C HIS A 573 18.92 -3.25 -15.25
N PHE A 574 17.88 -4.01 -14.92
CA PHE A 574 16.52 -3.52 -14.77
C PHE A 574 15.92 -2.93 -16.06
N GLY A 575 16.58 -3.13 -17.21
CA GLY A 575 16.10 -2.71 -18.51
C GLY A 575 14.96 -3.58 -19.03
N GLU A 576 14.47 -3.22 -20.21
CA GLU A 576 13.49 -4.00 -20.94
C GLU A 576 14.05 -5.38 -21.32
N LEU A 577 13.18 -6.38 -21.26
CA LEU A 577 13.47 -7.71 -21.80
C LEU A 577 13.24 -7.69 -23.32
N CYS A 578 14.04 -8.48 -24.04
CA CYS A 578 13.88 -8.70 -25.48
C CYS A 578 13.29 -10.09 -25.71
N TYR A 579 12.20 -10.17 -26.46
CA TYR A 579 11.48 -11.41 -26.78
C TYR A 579 11.77 -11.78 -28.23
N MET A 580 12.55 -12.83 -28.45
CA MET A 580 13.05 -13.22 -29.77
C MET A 580 12.60 -14.62 -30.14
N GLN A 581 12.37 -14.86 -31.43
CA GLN A 581 12.28 -16.22 -31.95
C GLN A 581 13.67 -16.82 -32.11
N ASN A 582 13.84 -18.13 -31.85
CA ASN A 582 15.12 -18.83 -31.96
C ASN A 582 15.85 -18.61 -33.31
N SER A 583 15.11 -18.48 -34.41
CA SER A 583 15.65 -18.25 -35.76
C SER A 583 16.19 -16.83 -36.00
N ALA A 584 15.84 -15.86 -35.15
CA ALA A 584 16.27 -14.46 -35.29
C ALA A 584 17.58 -14.13 -34.55
N CYS A 585 18.20 -15.11 -33.89
CA CYS A 585 19.45 -14.93 -33.14
C CYS A 585 20.73 -15.13 -33.99
N LEU A 586 20.65 -14.91 -35.31
CA LEU A 586 21.79 -15.04 -36.23
C LEU A 586 22.49 -13.70 -36.47
#